data_AF-A0AAU1GC36-F1
#
_entry.id   AF-A0AAU1GC36-F1
#
_cell.length_a   1.000
_cell.length_b   1.000
_cell.length_c   1.000
_cell.angle_alpha   90.00
_cell.angle_beta   90.00
_cell.angle_gamma   90.00
#
_symmetry.space_group_name_H-M   'P 1'
#
loop_
_entity.id
_entity.type
_entity.pdbx_description
1 polymer ?
#
loop_
_entity_poly.entity_id
_entity_poly.type
_entity_poly.pdbx_seq_one_letter_code
_entity_poly.pdbx_strand_id
1 'polypeptide(L)'
;MHAHTQEQDRSRDTGPFLLANVLADALVTIGRQRPSDPREGTPAACRHCGEAAYWHRTVRGKWILIEPGEAPCHLVPAGKRWRIAGDGTAVNLGASLPSDTCRVSHFDVCAGFRQEAAAATALYVRPPVT
;
A
#
# COMPACT_ATOMS: atom_id res chain seq x y z
N MET A 1 -54.03 -49.02 24.30
CA MET A 1 -54.28 -48.19 23.10
C MET A 1 -54.06 -46.74 23.53
N HIS A 2 -53.11 -45.92 23.09
CA HIS A 2 -52.04 -46.02 22.10
C HIS A 2 -50.84 -45.19 22.61
N ALA A 3 -49.64 -45.61 22.22
CA ALA A 3 -48.40 -44.85 22.32
C ALA A 3 -48.39 -43.70 21.30
N HIS A 4 -47.65 -42.63 21.58
CA HIS A 4 -46.96 -41.87 20.55
C HIS A 4 -45.65 -41.28 21.10
N THR A 5 -44.56 -41.94 20.72
CA THR A 5 -43.21 -41.41 20.55
C THR A 5 -43.21 -40.40 19.39
N GLN A 6 -42.14 -39.58 19.36
CA GLN A 6 -41.45 -39.05 18.17
C GLN A 6 -41.59 -37.52 18.00
N GLU A 7 -40.63 -36.73 17.52
CA GLU A 7 -39.16 -36.69 17.42
C GLU A 7 -38.87 -35.41 16.62
N GLN A 8 -37.77 -34.72 16.93
CA GLN A 8 -37.00 -33.79 16.08
C GLN A 8 -37.74 -32.90 15.05
N ASP A 9 -37.64 -31.58 15.22
CA ASP A 9 -37.42 -30.70 14.06
C ASP A 9 -36.11 -29.94 14.20
N ARG A 10 -35.20 -30.35 13.33
CA ARG A 10 -33.86 -29.86 13.09
C ARG A 10 -33.98 -28.91 11.91
N SER A 11 -34.58 -27.74 12.10
CA SER A 11 -34.70 -26.76 11.01
C SER A 11 -33.73 -25.60 11.21
N ARG A 12 -32.82 -25.51 10.24
CA ARG A 12 -31.78 -24.50 10.09
C ARG A 12 -32.42 -23.13 9.87
N ASP A 13 -32.42 -22.30 10.90
CA ASP A 13 -32.67 -20.86 10.75
C ASP A 13 -31.35 -20.15 10.39
N THR A 14 -30.85 -20.40 9.18
CA THR A 14 -29.70 -19.68 8.60
C THR A 14 -30.24 -18.47 7.82
N GLY A 15 -30.86 -17.55 8.56
CA GLY A 15 -31.41 -16.28 8.09
C GLY A 15 -30.44 -15.09 8.25
N PRO A 16 -30.83 -13.89 7.77
CA PRO A 16 -30.03 -12.75 7.24
C PRO A 16 -28.99 -12.09 8.16
N PHE A 17 -28.83 -12.55 9.40
CA PHE A 17 -27.92 -11.97 10.39
C PHE A 17 -26.45 -12.04 9.98
N LEU A 18 -26.07 -13.03 9.16
CA LEU A 18 -24.69 -13.13 8.64
C LEU A 18 -24.35 -11.98 7.69
N LEU A 19 -25.27 -11.57 6.82
CA LEU A 19 -25.06 -10.45 5.89
C LEU A 19 -24.99 -9.12 6.63
N ALA A 20 -25.85 -8.91 7.63
CA ALA A 20 -25.83 -7.70 8.46
C ALA A 20 -24.51 -7.57 9.24
N ASN A 21 -24.01 -8.67 9.81
CA ASN A 21 -22.74 -8.66 10.54
C ASN A 21 -21.54 -8.44 9.60
N VAL A 22 -21.52 -9.08 8.43
CA VAL A 22 -20.47 -8.86 7.42
C VAL A 22 -20.47 -7.42 6.91
N LEU A 23 -21.65 -6.82 6.70
CA LEU A 23 -21.77 -5.42 6.29
C LEU A 23 -21.35 -4.46 7.41
N ALA A 24 -21.72 -4.75 8.66
CA ALA A 24 -21.32 -3.97 9.82
C ALA A 24 -19.79 -4.02 10.04
N ASP A 25 -19.17 -5.20 9.92
CA ASP A 25 -17.71 -5.35 10.00
C ASP A 25 -17.01 -4.65 8.84
N ALA A 26 -17.56 -4.72 7.63
CA ALA A 26 -17.03 -3.98 6.49
C ALA A 26 -17.12 -2.46 6.73
N LEU A 27 -18.24 -1.96 7.26
CA LEU A 27 -18.43 -0.54 7.57
C LEU A 27 -17.54 -0.07 8.73
N VAL A 28 -17.30 -0.89 9.76
CA VAL A 28 -16.33 -0.58 10.82
C VAL A 28 -14.91 -0.53 10.25
N THR A 29 -14.59 -1.41 9.31
CA THR A 29 -13.28 -1.42 8.63
C THR A 29 -13.10 -0.18 7.75
N ILE A 30 -14.15 0.24 7.03
CA ILE A 30 -14.15 1.46 6.21
C ILE A 30 -14.13 2.72 7.09
N GLY A 31 -14.85 2.71 8.22
CA GLY A 31 -14.96 3.83 9.16
C GLY A 31 -13.70 4.11 9.98
N ARG A 32 -12.71 3.20 9.98
CA ARG A 32 -11.35 3.45 10.49
C ARG A 32 -10.50 4.27 9.51
N GLN A 33 -11.11 5.18 8.75
CA GLN A 33 -10.37 6.17 7.99
C GLN A 33 -9.56 7.00 8.97
N ARG A 34 -8.25 6.79 8.93
CA ARG A 34 -7.30 7.61 9.67
C ARG A 34 -7.38 9.04 9.12
N PRO A 35 -7.28 10.08 9.97
CA PRO A 35 -7.14 11.44 9.49
C PRO A 35 -5.98 11.51 8.49
N SER A 36 -6.26 11.98 7.27
CA SER A 36 -5.26 12.24 6.26
C SER A 36 -4.28 13.29 6.79
N ASP A 37 -2.99 13.05 6.60
CA ASP A 37 -1.99 14.07 6.91
C ASP A 37 -2.10 15.17 5.84
N PRO A 38 -2.10 16.47 6.18
CA PRO A 38 -2.19 17.54 5.20
C PRO A 38 -1.12 17.50 4.09
N ARG A 39 -0.02 16.77 4.29
CA ARG A 39 1.05 16.59 3.30
C ARG A 39 0.78 15.46 2.31
N GLU A 40 -0.18 14.59 2.59
CA GLU A 40 -0.49 13.42 1.78
C GLU A 40 -1.10 13.83 0.43
N GLY A 41 -0.54 13.32 -0.66
CA GLY A 41 -0.95 13.70 -2.01
C GLY A 41 -0.64 15.15 -2.39
N THR A 42 0.15 15.88 -1.60
CA THR A 42 0.59 17.25 -1.95
C THR A 42 1.90 17.20 -2.74
N PRO A 43 2.04 17.98 -3.83
CA PRO A 43 3.31 18.12 -4.54
C PRO A 43 4.41 18.63 -3.62
N ALA A 44 5.59 18.02 -3.71
CA ALA A 44 6.80 18.44 -3.04
C ALA A 44 7.99 18.39 -3.99
N ALA A 45 8.86 19.38 -3.90
CA ALA A 45 10.14 19.36 -4.60
C ALA A 45 11.09 18.36 -3.92
N CYS A 46 11.70 17.48 -4.71
CA CYS A 46 12.72 16.58 -4.22
C CYS A 46 13.95 17.36 -3.76
N ARG A 47 14.42 17.11 -2.53
CA ARG A 47 15.62 17.76 -1.98
C ARG A 47 16.92 17.45 -2.74
N HIS A 48 16.92 16.39 -3.56
CA HIS A 48 18.12 15.91 -4.26
C HIS A 48 18.21 16.43 -5.70
N CYS A 49 17.08 16.59 -6.39
CA CYS A 49 17.07 17.01 -7.79
C CYS A 49 16.12 18.17 -8.10
N GLY A 50 15.34 18.66 -7.14
CA GLY A 50 14.40 19.77 -7.30
C GLY A 50 13.05 19.41 -7.96
N GLU A 51 12.98 18.28 -8.67
CA GLU A 51 11.77 17.85 -9.39
C GLU A 51 10.58 17.56 -8.47
N ALA A 52 9.37 17.78 -9.00
CA ALA A 52 8.12 17.61 -8.27
C ALA A 52 7.69 16.13 -8.18
N ALA A 53 7.29 15.71 -6.98
CA ALA A 53 6.72 14.40 -6.71
C ALA A 53 5.76 14.47 -5.51
N TYR A 54 5.09 13.38 -5.16
CA TYR A 54 4.00 13.41 -4.17
C TYR A 54 4.32 12.59 -2.93
N TRP A 55 4.12 13.15 -1.73
CA TRP A 55 4.30 12.41 -0.48
C TRP A 55 3.09 11.54 -0.18
N HIS A 56 3.34 10.28 0.14
CA HIS A 56 2.32 9.33 0.59
C HIS A 56 2.81 8.58 1.82
N ARG A 57 1.88 8.24 2.73
CA ARG A 57 2.20 7.32 3.82
C ARG A 57 2.08 5.89 3.31
N THR A 58 3.03 5.05 3.67
CA THR A 58 2.96 3.62 3.43
C THR A 58 2.05 2.95 4.45
N VAL A 59 1.60 1.74 4.16
CA VAL A 59 0.86 0.88 5.13
C VAL A 59 1.60 0.68 6.46
N ARG A 60 2.93 0.82 6.47
CA ARG A 60 3.77 0.73 7.69
C ARG A 60 4.02 2.09 8.36
N GLY A 61 3.31 3.15 7.94
CA GLY A 61 3.40 4.50 8.49
C GLY A 61 4.65 5.30 8.09
N LYS A 62 5.53 4.74 7.24
CA LYS A 62 6.69 5.48 6.69
C LYS A 62 6.26 6.36 5.52
N TRP A 63 6.96 7.47 5.31
CA TRP A 63 6.75 8.32 4.14
C TRP A 63 7.53 7.84 2.93
N ILE A 64 6.91 7.95 1.76
CA ILE A 64 7.54 7.71 0.47
C ILE A 64 7.15 8.80 -0.51
N LEU A 65 8.08 9.19 -1.37
CA LEU A 65 7.85 10.16 -2.43
C LEU A 65 7.58 9.39 -3.73
N ILE A 66 6.46 9.67 -4.39
CA ILE A 66 5.96 8.93 -5.54
C ILE A 66 5.95 9.81 -6.79
N GLU A 67 6.37 9.26 -7.91
CA GLU A 67 6.32 9.92 -9.21
C GLU A 67 4.90 10.36 -9.59
N PRO A 68 4.72 11.52 -10.25
CA PRO A 68 3.42 11.98 -10.73
C PRO A 68 2.72 10.99 -11.65
N GLY A 69 3.51 10.28 -12.48
CA GLY A 69 3.03 9.43 -13.56
C GLY A 69 2.85 7.96 -13.17
N GLU A 70 2.31 7.21 -14.13
CA GLU A 70 2.17 5.77 -14.07
C GLU A 70 3.18 5.08 -15.00
N ALA A 71 3.61 3.89 -14.62
CA ALA A 71 4.53 3.05 -15.37
C ALA A 71 3.91 1.67 -15.61
N PRO A 72 4.17 1.03 -16.77
CA PRO A 72 3.74 -0.34 -17.00
C PRO A 72 4.39 -1.28 -15.97
N CYS A 73 3.56 -2.07 -15.28
CA CYS A 73 3.99 -3.00 -14.24
C CYS A 73 5.08 -3.98 -14.71
N HIS A 74 4.98 -4.44 -15.96
CA HIS A 74 5.93 -5.40 -16.54
C HIS A 74 7.34 -4.82 -16.74
N LEU A 75 7.50 -3.48 -16.73
CA LEU A 75 8.79 -2.79 -16.82
C LEU A 75 9.38 -2.43 -15.45
N VAL A 76 8.57 -2.49 -14.38
CA VAL A 76 8.98 -2.12 -13.03
C VAL A 76 9.27 -3.38 -12.21
N PRO A 77 10.40 -3.51 -11.49
CA PRO A 77 10.65 -4.64 -10.61
C PRO A 77 9.58 -4.80 -9.53
N ALA A 78 9.16 -6.03 -9.22
CA ALA A 78 8.09 -6.35 -8.27
C ALA A 78 8.14 -5.52 -6.96
N GLY A 79 9.30 -5.48 -6.29
CA GLY A 79 9.46 -4.73 -5.03
C GLY A 79 9.42 -3.21 -5.14
N LYS A 80 9.36 -2.65 -6.36
CA LYS A 80 9.33 -1.21 -6.64
C LYS A 80 7.98 -0.73 -7.19
N ARG A 81 7.00 -1.63 -7.29
CA ARG A 81 5.66 -1.33 -7.78
C ARG A 81 4.80 -0.81 -6.64
N TRP A 82 4.21 0.37 -6.82
CA TRP A 82 3.35 1.00 -5.84
C TRP A 82 1.95 1.26 -6.41
N ARG A 83 0.96 1.32 -5.51
CA ARG A 83 -0.37 1.85 -5.80
C ARG A 83 -0.76 2.82 -4.70
N ILE A 84 -1.47 3.88 -5.06
CA ILE A 84 -2.10 4.77 -4.10
C ILE A 84 -3.53 4.29 -3.89
N ALA A 85 -3.86 3.89 -2.67
CA ALA A 85 -5.22 3.52 -2.29
C ALA A 85 -6.12 4.76 -2.22
N GLY A 86 -7.44 4.57 -2.19
CA GLY A 86 -8.40 5.68 -2.18
C GLY A 86 -8.28 6.61 -0.98
N ASP A 87 -7.65 6.16 0.09
CA ASP A 87 -7.34 6.93 1.31
C ASP A 87 -6.00 7.69 1.22
N GLY A 88 -5.29 7.62 0.09
CA GLY A 88 -3.97 8.23 -0.11
C GLY A 88 -2.79 7.34 0.29
N THR A 89 -3.03 6.18 0.91
CA THR A 89 -1.97 5.28 1.37
C THR A 89 -1.22 4.63 0.19
N ALA A 90 0.10 4.70 0.22
CA ALA A 90 0.98 3.97 -0.70
C ALA A 90 1.11 2.49 -0.27
N VAL A 91 0.67 1.59 -1.16
CA VAL A 91 0.74 0.14 -1.00
C VAL A 91 1.78 -0.40 -1.97
N ASN A 92 2.77 -1.14 -1.46
CA ASN A 92 3.71 -1.88 -2.31
C ASN A 92 3.01 -3.15 -2.81
N LEU A 93 3.00 -3.35 -4.13
CA LEU A 93 2.30 -4.48 -4.75
C LEU A 93 3.12 -5.78 -4.73
N GLY A 94 4.44 -5.70 -4.54
CA GLY A 94 5.33 -6.85 -4.64
C GLY A 94 5.15 -7.59 -5.97
N ALA A 95 5.02 -8.92 -5.90
CA ALA A 95 4.80 -9.75 -7.09
C ALA A 95 3.36 -9.70 -7.62
N SER A 96 2.41 -9.14 -6.86
CA SER A 96 1.01 -9.05 -7.28
C SER A 96 0.83 -8.00 -8.39
N LEU A 97 0.02 -8.34 -9.40
CA LEU A 97 -0.32 -7.47 -10.52
C LEU A 97 -1.85 -7.27 -10.62
N PRO A 98 -2.47 -6.54 -9.68
CA PRO A 98 -3.90 -6.25 -9.75
C PRO A 98 -4.25 -5.23 -10.86
N SER A 99 -3.26 -4.72 -11.59
CA SER A 99 -3.40 -3.76 -12.69
C SER A 99 -2.17 -3.83 -13.61
N ASP A 100 -2.32 -3.39 -14.86
CA ASP A 100 -1.25 -3.30 -15.86
C ASP A 100 -0.29 -2.14 -15.60
N THR A 101 -0.72 -1.13 -14.83
CA THR A 101 0.10 0.02 -14.44
C THR A 101 0.34 0.07 -12.93
N CYS A 102 1.44 0.72 -12.57
CA CYS A 102 1.81 1.01 -11.18
C CYS A 102 2.42 2.40 -11.08
N ARG A 103 2.63 2.84 -9.85
CA ARG A 103 3.44 3.99 -9.49
C ARG A 103 4.85 3.54 -9.11
N VAL A 104 5.79 4.45 -9.21
CA VAL A 104 7.20 4.24 -8.85
C VAL A 104 7.60 5.28 -7.80
N SER A 105 8.47 4.88 -6.87
CA SER A 105 9.08 5.80 -5.93
C SER A 105 10.01 6.76 -6.66
N HIS A 106 9.93 8.05 -6.35
CA HIS A 106 10.87 9.04 -6.88
C HIS A 106 12.31 8.67 -6.54
N PHE A 107 12.56 8.11 -5.35
CA PHE A 107 13.91 7.68 -4.94
C PHE A 107 14.51 6.59 -5.83
N ASP A 108 13.69 5.79 -6.50
CA ASP A 108 14.17 4.72 -7.38
C ASP A 108 14.66 5.26 -8.73
N VAL A 109 14.16 6.42 -9.16
CA VAL A 109 14.46 7.02 -10.48
C VAL A 109 15.32 8.28 -10.38
N CYS A 110 15.30 8.97 -9.23
CA CYS A 110 16.03 10.20 -8.96
C CYS A 110 17.54 10.00 -9.15
N ALA A 111 18.12 10.73 -10.11
CA ALA A 111 19.56 10.71 -10.35
C ALA A 111 20.35 11.31 -9.18
N GLY A 112 19.90 12.45 -8.64
CA GLY A 112 20.55 13.12 -7.51
C GLY A 112 20.64 12.24 -6.26
N PHE A 113 19.55 11.53 -5.93
CA PHE A 113 19.55 10.60 -4.79
C PHE A 113 20.54 9.45 -4.99
N ARG A 114 20.60 8.86 -6.19
CA ARG A 114 21.54 7.77 -6.50
C ARG A 114 23.00 8.22 -6.45
N GLN A 115 23.28 9.44 -6.88
CA GLN A 115 24.63 10.02 -6.83
C GLN A 115 25.10 10.25 -5.39
N GLU A 116 24.24 10.81 -4.53
CA GLU A 116 24.54 10.97 -3.10
C GLU A 116 24.75 9.64 -2.39
N ALA A 117 23.90 8.64 -2.66
CA ALA A 117 24.04 7.30 -2.08
C ALA A 117 25.35 6.62 -2.50
N ALA A 118 25.75 6.78 -3.77
CA ALA A 118 27.03 6.28 -4.27
C ALA A 118 28.21 7.01 -3.61
N ALA A 119 28.16 8.33 -3.47
CA ALA A 119 29.18 9.12 -2.80
C ALA A 119 29.33 8.73 -1.31
N ALA A 120 28.22 8.58 -0.60
CA ALA A 120 28.21 8.13 0.79
C ALA A 120 28.80 6.72 0.96
N THR A 121 28.51 5.82 0.01
CA THR A 121 29.11 4.47 -0.02
C THR A 121 30.62 4.55 -0.23
N ALA A 122 31.10 5.37 -1.17
CA ALA A 122 32.52 5.54 -1.44
C ALA A 122 33.31 6.06 -0.22
N LEU A 123 32.70 6.91 0.62
CA LEU A 123 33.30 7.38 1.87
C LEU A 123 33.40 6.29 2.95
N TYR A 124 32.58 5.24 2.88
CA TYR A 124 32.57 4.15 3.86
C TYR A 124 33.44 2.95 3.43
N VAL A 125 33.83 2.88 2.15
CA VAL A 125 34.84 1.90 1.71
C VAL A 125 36.20 2.36 2.23
N ARG A 126 36.70 1.70 3.29
CA ARG A 126 38.07 1.92 3.78
C ARG A 126 39.03 1.76 2.60
N PRO A 127 39.97 2.72 2.37
CA PRO A 127 41.00 2.52 1.36
C PRO A 127 41.80 1.25 1.69
N PRO A 128 42.31 0.54 0.66
CA PRO A 128 43.22 -0.58 0.91
C PRO A 128 44.42 -0.06 1.70
N VAL A 129 44.78 -0.77 2.77
CA VAL A 129 46.03 -0.51 3.50
C VAL A 129 47.15 -1.03 2.61
N THR A 130 47.84 -0.13 1.91
CA THR A 130 49.11 -0.44 1.23
C THR A 130 50.21 -0.71 2.23
#